data_AF-A0A7J4SMH2-F1
#
_entry.id   AF-A0A7J4SMH2-F1
#
_cell.length_a   1.000
_cell.length_b   1.000
_cell.length_c   1.000
_cell.angle_alpha   90.00
_cell.angle_beta   90.00
_cell.angle_gamma   90.00
#
_symmetry.space_group_name_H-M   'P 1'
#
loop_
_entity.id
_entity.type
_entity.pdbx_description
1 polymer ?
#
loop_
_entity_poly.entity_id
_entity_poly.type
_entity_poly.pdbx_seq_one_letter_code
_entity_poly.pdbx_strand_id
1 'polypeptide(L)'
;MTLDSMTPNPIWNASDHLETVTMLSKLDSNFVFKIWCDDGCKDCRAQLPNFSAALSAANIDPNCIEQYPVDRLPGGKKQGPLVDEYNISRIPTIILEQKLDPLTSSTHEIARYVEFAEIPAADYLSEALSKYLNPATLSE
;
A
#
# COMPACT_ATOMS: atom_id res chain seq x y z
N MET A 1 6.47 2.56 15.56
CA MET A 1 5.24 3.30 15.92
C MET A 1 4.34 3.26 14.70
N THR A 2 3.06 2.94 14.90
CA THR A 2 2.03 2.95 13.84
C THR A 2 1.47 4.36 13.74
N LEU A 3 1.31 4.90 12.54
CA LEU A 3 0.70 6.22 12.33
C LEU A 3 -0.81 6.13 12.58
N ASP A 4 -1.42 7.17 13.17
CA ASP A 4 -2.87 7.18 13.45
C ASP A 4 -3.69 6.99 12.16
N SER A 5 -3.19 7.52 11.04
CA SER A 5 -3.78 7.39 9.71
C SER A 5 -3.85 5.93 9.22
N MET A 6 -3.07 5.02 9.81
CA MET A 6 -3.09 3.59 9.50
C MET A 6 -4.03 2.81 10.44
N THR A 7 -4.79 3.47 11.31
CA THR A 7 -5.81 2.82 12.13
C THR A 7 -6.97 2.34 11.22
N PRO A 8 -7.32 1.04 11.23
CA PRO A 8 -8.40 0.52 10.40
C PRO A 8 -9.73 1.24 10.65
N ASN A 9 -10.43 1.57 9.57
CA ASN A 9 -11.77 2.12 9.65
C ASN A 9 -12.76 1.06 10.21
N PRO A 10 -13.36 1.26 11.40
CA PRO A 10 -14.21 0.25 12.03
C PRO A 10 -15.56 0.04 11.34
N ILE A 11 -15.98 0.96 10.47
CA ILE A 11 -17.24 0.84 9.72
C ILE A 11 -17.04 0.32 8.29
N TRP A 12 -15.80 0.00 7.88
CA TRP A 12 -15.52 -0.57 6.57
C TRP A 12 -16.02 -2.02 6.51
N ASN A 13 -16.74 -2.37 5.44
CA ASN A 13 -17.37 -3.68 5.28
C ASN A 13 -16.63 -4.54 4.26
N ALA A 14 -15.97 -5.60 4.74
CA ALA A 14 -15.25 -6.54 3.89
C ALA A 14 -16.14 -7.24 2.85
N SER A 15 -17.43 -7.41 3.15
CA SER A 15 -18.37 -8.09 2.25
C SER A 15 -18.63 -7.31 0.96
N ASP A 16 -18.47 -5.98 1.00
CA ASP A 16 -18.62 -5.12 -0.17
C ASP A 16 -17.36 -5.13 -1.06
N HIS A 17 -16.25 -5.72 -0.56
CA HIS A 17 -14.93 -5.74 -1.21
C HIS A 17 -14.33 -7.16 -1.25
N LEU A 18 -15.16 -8.20 -1.39
CA LEU A 18 -14.73 -9.60 -1.31
C LEU A 18 -13.64 -9.97 -2.32
N GLU A 19 -13.69 -9.44 -3.54
CA GLU A 19 -12.67 -9.68 -4.56
C GLU A 19 -11.32 -9.14 -4.12
N THR A 20 -11.29 -7.88 -3.68
CA THR A 20 -10.10 -7.20 -3.16
C THR A 20 -9.50 -7.94 -1.97
N VAL A 21 -10.32 -8.32 -0.99
CA VAL A 21 -9.87 -9.06 0.20
C VAL A 21 -9.32 -10.43 -0.18
N THR A 22 -10.02 -11.16 -1.05
CA THR A 22 -9.60 -12.50 -1.50
C THR A 22 -8.30 -12.45 -2.28
N MET A 23 -8.09 -11.39 -3.05
CA MET A 23 -6.86 -11.23 -3.81
C MET A 23 -5.68 -10.87 -2.91
N LEU A 24 -5.88 -9.96 -1.96
CA LEU A 24 -4.85 -9.58 -0.97
C LEU A 24 -4.50 -10.77 -0.07
N SER A 25 -5.46 -11.62 0.33
CA SER A 25 -5.20 -12.77 1.19
C SER A 25 -4.33 -13.86 0.55
N LYS A 26 -4.01 -13.75 -0.76
CA LYS A 26 -3.05 -14.63 -1.43
C LYS A 26 -1.59 -14.27 -1.15
N LEU A 27 -1.35 -13.08 -0.58
CA LEU A 27 -0.01 -12.61 -0.27
C LEU A 27 0.56 -13.39 0.91
N ASP A 28 1.79 -13.87 0.73
CA ASP A 28 2.60 -14.46 1.79
C ASP A 28 3.66 -13.45 2.31
N SER A 29 4.55 -13.90 3.18
CA SER A 29 5.61 -13.08 3.79
C SER A 29 6.68 -12.57 2.84
N ASN A 30 6.68 -13.03 1.58
CA ASN A 30 7.55 -12.52 0.53
C ASN A 30 7.05 -11.18 0.00
N PHE A 31 5.82 -10.76 0.31
CA PHE A 31 5.29 -9.48 -0.14
C PHE A 31 5.36 -8.45 0.99
N VAL A 32 5.57 -7.18 0.62
CA VAL A 32 5.60 -6.07 1.57
C VAL A 32 4.92 -4.84 1.00
N PHE A 33 4.11 -4.20 1.82
CA PHE A 33 3.52 -2.89 1.56
C PHE A 33 4.39 -1.82 2.21
N LYS A 34 4.99 -0.96 1.41
CA LYS A 34 5.71 0.23 1.88
C LYS A 34 4.82 1.46 1.75
N ILE A 35 4.57 2.15 2.86
CA ILE A 35 3.55 3.20 2.94
C ILE A 35 4.19 4.50 3.42
N TRP A 36 4.22 5.50 2.55
CA TRP A 36 4.66 6.85 2.89
C TRP A 36 3.47 7.74 3.19
N CYS A 37 3.37 8.24 4.42
CA CYS A 37 2.25 9.05 4.87
C CYS A 37 2.58 10.01 6.02
N ASP A 38 1.63 10.89 6.30
CA ASP A 38 1.70 11.91 7.36
C ASP A 38 0.35 11.95 8.09
N ASP A 39 0.38 11.99 9.42
CA ASP A 39 -0.84 12.09 10.22
C ASP A 39 -1.54 13.43 10.06
N GLY A 40 -0.85 14.49 9.63
CA GLY A 40 -1.47 15.77 9.29
C GLY A 40 -2.10 15.81 7.89
N CYS A 41 -2.02 14.75 7.09
CA CYS A 41 -2.45 14.76 5.70
C CYS A 41 -3.90 14.29 5.54
N LYS A 42 -4.74 15.16 4.98
CA LYS A 42 -6.16 14.88 4.72
C LYS A 42 -6.34 13.65 3.82
N ASP A 43 -5.54 13.54 2.77
CA ASP A 43 -5.64 12.45 1.80
C ASP A 43 -5.18 11.11 2.40
N CYS A 44 -4.15 11.14 3.25
CA CYS A 44 -3.73 9.97 4.04
C CYS A 44 -4.89 9.49 4.94
N ARG A 45 -5.52 10.40 5.69
CA ARG A 45 -6.68 10.07 6.55
C ARG A 45 -7.92 9.62 5.77
N ALA A 46 -8.05 9.99 4.50
CA ALA A 46 -9.17 9.58 3.67
C ALA A 46 -8.99 8.18 3.08
N GLN A 47 -7.77 7.81 2.70
CA GLN A 47 -7.49 6.55 2.00
C GLN A 47 -7.02 5.43 2.94
N LEU A 48 -6.10 5.75 3.85
CA LEU A 48 -5.37 4.73 4.61
C LEU A 48 -6.23 3.97 5.63
N PRO A 49 -7.25 4.55 6.29
CA PRO A 49 -8.08 3.77 7.21
C PRO A 49 -8.86 2.64 6.51
N ASN A 50 -9.36 2.88 5.30
CA ASN A 50 -10.04 1.84 4.50
C ASN A 50 -9.02 0.81 3.98
N PHE A 51 -7.85 1.26 3.55
CA PHE A 51 -6.77 0.37 3.14
C PHE A 51 -6.32 -0.56 4.29
N SER A 52 -6.09 -0.01 5.48
CA SER A 52 -5.78 -0.78 6.69
C SER A 52 -6.88 -1.77 7.07
N ALA A 53 -8.15 -1.40 6.90
CA ALA A 53 -9.27 -2.31 7.12
C ALA A 53 -9.26 -3.49 6.13
N ALA A 54 -8.96 -3.23 4.85
CA ALA A 54 -8.80 -4.27 3.84
C ALA A 54 -7.63 -5.22 4.15
N LEU A 55 -6.47 -4.69 4.55
CA LEU A 55 -5.31 -5.51 4.96
C LEU A 55 -5.64 -6.39 6.18
N SER A 56 -6.35 -5.83 7.17
CA SER A 56 -6.80 -6.57 8.34
C SER A 56 -7.80 -7.66 7.98
N ALA A 57 -8.76 -7.38 7.10
CA ALA A 57 -9.74 -8.38 6.65
C ALA A 57 -9.10 -9.50 5.82
N ALA A 58 -8.04 -9.19 5.07
CA ALA A 58 -7.24 -10.16 4.32
C ALA A 58 -6.26 -10.96 5.19
N ASN A 59 -6.20 -10.70 6.51
CA ASN A 59 -5.25 -11.29 7.45
C ASN A 59 -3.78 -11.12 7.05
N ILE A 60 -3.43 -9.96 6.49
CA ILE A 60 -2.03 -9.63 6.17
C ILE A 60 -1.21 -9.53 7.45
N ASP A 61 -0.05 -10.19 7.47
CA ASP A 61 0.88 -10.12 8.59
C ASP A 61 1.36 -8.67 8.76
N PRO A 62 1.28 -8.08 9.97
CA PRO A 62 1.78 -6.74 10.23
C PRO A 62 3.25 -6.51 9.86
N ASN A 63 4.08 -7.56 9.85
CA ASN A 63 5.48 -7.50 9.41
C ASN A 63 5.64 -7.34 7.89
N CYS A 64 4.56 -7.52 7.14
CA CYS A 64 4.49 -7.22 5.70
C CYS A 64 4.05 -5.77 5.44
N ILE A 65 3.92 -4.93 6.48
CA ILE A 65 3.48 -3.55 6.38
C ILE A 65 4.55 -2.64 6.98
N GLU A 66 5.25 -1.91 6.13
CA GLU A 66 6.28 -0.94 6.50
C GLU A 66 5.73 0.48 6.33
N GLN A 67 5.81 1.29 7.39
CA GLN A 67 5.31 2.66 7.40
C GLN A 67 6.47 3.65 7.50
N TYR A 68 6.45 4.63 6.63
CA TYR A 68 7.47 5.66 6.48
C TYR A 68 6.83 7.03 6.71
N PRO A 69 7.08 7.67 7.87
CA PRO A 69 6.57 9.01 8.13
C PRO A 69 7.23 10.02 7.20
N VAL A 70 6.43 10.94 6.66
CA VAL A 70 6.88 11.96 5.73
C VAL A 70 6.55 13.36 6.23
N ASP A 71 7.58 14.19 6.37
CA ASP A 71 7.45 15.62 6.60
C ASP A 71 7.14 16.38 5.31
N ARG A 72 6.23 17.35 5.41
CA ARG A 72 5.90 18.28 4.32
C ARG A 72 6.67 19.58 4.50
N LEU A 73 7.61 19.84 3.60
CA LEU A 73 8.43 21.04 3.59
C LEU A 73 7.81 22.18 2.78
N PRO A 74 8.25 23.43 2.98
CA PRO A 74 7.89 24.55 2.10
C PRO A 74 8.15 24.23 0.63
N GLY A 75 7.26 24.68 -0.26
CA GLY A 75 7.33 24.39 -1.69
C GLY A 75 6.83 23.00 -2.07
N GLY A 76 6.18 22.28 -1.17
CA GLY A 76 5.53 20.99 -1.45
C GLY A 76 6.47 19.78 -1.48
N LYS A 77 7.76 19.98 -1.13
CA LYS A 77 8.74 18.90 -1.02
C LYS A 77 8.38 17.94 0.11
N LYS A 78 8.74 16.69 -0.07
CA LYS A 78 8.60 15.62 0.92
C LYS A 78 9.99 15.30 1.48
N GLN A 79 10.07 15.06 2.78
CA GLN A 79 11.28 14.60 3.44
C GLN A 79 10.92 13.45 4.38
N GLY A 80 11.75 12.43 4.45
CA GLY A 80 11.53 11.27 5.29
C GLY A 80 12.39 10.09 4.87
N PRO A 81 12.29 8.96 5.58
CA PRO A 81 13.03 7.76 5.22
C PRO A 81 12.67 7.30 3.80
N LEU A 82 13.71 6.96 3.02
CA LEU A 82 13.60 6.40 1.68
C LEU A 82 12.84 7.28 0.65
N VAL A 83 12.52 8.53 0.97
CA VAL A 83 11.79 9.44 0.09
C VAL A 83 12.54 9.70 -1.21
N ASP A 84 13.84 10.01 -1.14
CA ASP A 84 14.66 10.22 -2.33
C ASP A 84 14.92 8.93 -3.10
N GLU A 85 15.18 7.82 -2.39
CA GLU A 85 15.46 6.50 -2.98
C GLU A 85 14.27 5.98 -3.81
N TYR A 86 13.05 6.15 -3.29
CA TYR A 86 11.81 5.73 -3.95
C TYR A 86 11.13 6.83 -4.76
N ASN A 87 11.75 8.00 -4.90
CA ASN A 87 11.23 9.18 -5.60
C ASN A 87 9.80 9.57 -5.16
N ILE A 88 9.59 9.65 -3.85
CA ILE A 88 8.29 9.96 -3.24
C ILE A 88 8.03 11.46 -3.28
N SER A 89 7.16 11.89 -4.19
CA SER A 89 6.78 13.30 -4.36
C SER A 89 5.39 13.63 -3.79
N ARG A 90 4.56 12.62 -3.56
CA ARG A 90 3.16 12.75 -3.09
C ARG A 90 2.86 11.74 -1.99
N ILE A 91 1.88 12.06 -1.15
CA ILE A 91 1.41 11.17 -0.07
C ILE A 91 -0.12 11.21 -0.01
N PRO A 92 -0.81 10.09 0.28
CA PRO A 92 -0.22 8.78 0.58
C PRO A 92 0.43 8.15 -0.66
N THR A 93 1.59 7.50 -0.49
CA THR A 93 2.14 6.60 -1.52
C THR A 93 2.24 5.21 -0.94
N ILE A 94 1.72 4.21 -1.65
CA ILE A 94 1.79 2.81 -1.24
C ILE A 94 2.45 2.02 -2.35
N ILE A 95 3.50 1.28 -2.01
CA ILE A 95 4.22 0.42 -2.95
C ILE A 95 4.07 -1.01 -2.47
N LEU A 96 3.63 -1.89 -3.36
CA LEU A 96 3.65 -3.33 -3.15
C LEU A 96 4.90 -3.89 -3.80
N GLU A 97 5.77 -4.52 -3.01
CA GLU A 97 6.97 -5.20 -3.49
C GLU A 97 6.91 -6.70 -3.19
N GLN A 98 7.52 -7.50 -4.07
CA GLN A 98 7.88 -8.89 -3.79
C GLN A 98 9.38 -9.00 -3.49
N LYS A 99 9.73 -9.64 -2.39
CA LYS A 99 11.09 -10.06 -2.03
C LYS A 99 11.44 -11.23 -2.94
N LEU A 100 12.40 -11.02 -3.84
CA LEU A 100 12.81 -12.03 -4.82
C LEU A 100 13.84 -13.01 -4.24
N ASP A 101 14.68 -12.51 -3.33
CA ASP A 101 15.76 -13.30 -2.75
C ASP A 101 15.94 -12.93 -1.27
N PRO A 102 15.78 -13.88 -0.33
CA PRO A 102 15.94 -13.64 1.09
C PRO A 102 17.39 -13.34 1.52
N LEU A 103 18.38 -13.60 0.65
CA LEU A 103 19.81 -13.41 0.90
C LEU A 103 20.35 -12.09 0.33
N THR A 104 19.72 -11.51 -0.71
CA THR A 104 20.29 -10.37 -1.45
C THR A 104 19.51 -9.06 -1.32
N SER A 105 18.56 -8.96 -0.38
CA SER A 105 17.68 -7.80 -0.16
C SER A 105 16.99 -7.29 -1.44
N SER A 106 16.91 -8.12 -2.47
CA SER A 106 16.42 -7.73 -3.78
C SER A 106 14.90 -7.80 -3.80
N THR A 107 14.27 -6.68 -4.15
CA THR A 107 12.82 -6.55 -4.25
C THR A 107 12.40 -6.21 -5.67
N HIS A 108 11.17 -6.56 -6.01
CA HIS A 108 10.52 -6.19 -7.26
C HIS A 108 9.26 -5.38 -6.94
N GLU A 109 9.22 -4.13 -7.37
CA GLU A 109 8.02 -3.30 -7.30
C GLU A 109 6.96 -3.84 -8.26
N ILE A 110 5.84 -4.31 -7.71
CA ILE A 110 4.70 -4.84 -8.47
C ILE A 110 3.76 -3.70 -8.85
N ALA A 111 3.50 -2.80 -7.91
CA ALA A 111 2.54 -1.73 -8.07
C ALA A 111 2.84 -0.55 -7.15
N ARG A 112 2.47 0.64 -7.61
CA ARG A 112 2.59 1.90 -6.87
C ARG A 112 1.29 2.68 -6.97
N TYR A 113 0.70 2.96 -5.83
CA TYR A 113 -0.44 3.86 -5.65
C TYR A 113 0.07 5.23 -5.18
N VAL A 114 -0.40 6.32 -5.79
CA VAL A 114 0.05 7.69 -5.47
C VAL A 114 -1.12 8.63 -5.26
N GLU A 115 -1.24 9.16 -4.04
CA GLU A 115 -2.17 10.17 -3.52
C GLU A 115 -3.65 9.81 -3.65
N PHE A 116 -4.13 9.78 -4.89
CA PHE A 116 -5.50 9.53 -5.27
C PHE A 116 -5.50 8.91 -6.66
N ALA A 117 -5.59 7.59 -6.76
CA ALA A 117 -6.05 6.97 -7.99
C ALA A 117 -7.57 7.16 -8.10
N GLU A 118 -8.14 6.97 -9.30
CA GLU A 118 -9.59 7.03 -9.53
C GLU A 118 -10.38 6.02 -8.67
N ILE A 119 -9.68 5.04 -8.10
CA ILE A 119 -10.21 3.98 -7.25
C ILE A 119 -9.47 3.91 -5.90
N PRO A 120 -10.06 3.29 -4.87
CA PRO A 120 -9.42 3.13 -3.56
C PRO A 120 -8.12 2.34 -3.65
N ALA A 121 -7.18 2.61 -2.74
CA ALA A 121 -5.85 2.00 -2.74
C ALA A 121 -5.87 0.47 -2.68
N ALA A 122 -6.79 -0.11 -1.89
CA ALA A 122 -6.93 -1.56 -1.77
C ALA A 122 -7.31 -2.20 -3.11
N ASP A 123 -8.33 -1.64 -3.78
CA ASP A 123 -8.82 -2.14 -5.07
C ASP A 123 -7.71 -2.02 -6.13
N TYR A 124 -7.06 -0.85 -6.24
CA TYR A 124 -5.94 -0.64 -7.17
C TYR A 124 -4.81 -1.66 -7.03
N LEU A 125 -4.35 -1.89 -5.79
CA LEU A 125 -3.25 -2.82 -5.54
C LEU A 125 -3.68 -4.27 -5.76
N SER A 126 -4.94 -4.61 -5.48
CA SER A 126 -5.48 -5.94 -5.74
C SER A 126 -5.57 -6.26 -7.23
N GLU A 127 -6.01 -5.29 -8.06
CA GLU A 127 -6.05 -5.43 -9.52
C GLU A 127 -4.65 -5.61 -10.11
N ALA A 128 -3.69 -4.80 -9.64
CA ALA A 128 -2.30 -4.90 -10.09
C ALA A 128 -1.69 -6.25 -9.70
N LEU A 129 -1.94 -6.72 -8.48
CA LEU A 129 -1.52 -8.04 -8.03
C LEU A 129 -2.15 -9.16 -8.86
N SER A 130 -3.42 -9.01 -9.25
CA SER A 130 -4.12 -10.01 -10.08
C SER A 130 -3.46 -10.16 -11.45
N LYS A 131 -3.09 -9.04 -12.07
CA LYS A 131 -2.33 -9.01 -13.34
C LYS A 131 -0.94 -9.60 -13.19
N TYR A 132 -0.27 -9.32 -12.07
CA TYR A 132 1.07 -9.83 -11.78
C TYR A 132 1.08 -11.35 -11.61
N LEU A 133 0.15 -11.92 -10.83
CA LEU A 133 0.05 -13.36 -10.61
C LEU A 133 -0.48 -14.12 -11.83
N ASN A 134 -1.24 -13.46 -12.70
CA ASN A 134 -1.83 -14.07 -13.90
C ASN A 134 -1.48 -13.25 -15.15
N PRO A 135 -0.23 -13.32 -15.64
CA PRO A 135 0.18 -12.54 -16.81
C PRO A 135 -0.57 -12.92 -18.11
N ALA A 136 -1.27 -14.05 -18.12
CA ALA A 136 -2.03 -14.54 -19.28
C ALA A 136 -3.34 -13.76 -19.57
N THR A 137 -3.83 -12.91 -18.66
CA THR A 137 -5.04 -12.10 -18.87
C THR A 137 -4.78 -10.76 -19.58
N LEU A 138 -3.54 -10.48 -19.99
CA LEU A 138 -3.16 -9.28 -20.76
C LEU A 138 -3.15 -9.49 -22.28
N SER A 139 -3.69 -10.62 -22.77
CA SER A 139 -3.79 -10.94 -24.20
C SER A 139 -5.24 -10.93 -24.68
N GLU A 140 -5.92 -9.79 -24.62
CA GLU A 140 -7.15 -9.52 -25.41
C GLU A 140 -7.16 -8.06 -25.90
#